data_AF-A0A3D1V629-F1
#
_entry.id   AF-A0A3D1V629-F1
#
_cell.length_a   1.000
_cell.length_b   1.000
_cell.length_c   1.000
_cell.angle_alpha   90.00
_cell.angle_beta   90.00
_cell.angle_gamma   90.00
#
_symmetry.space_group_name_H-M   'P 1'
#
loop_
_entity.id
_entity.type
_entity.pdbx_description
1 polymer ?
#
loop_
_entity_poly.entity_id
_entity_poly.type
_entity_poly.pdbx_seq_one_letter_code
_entity_poly.pdbx_strand_id
1 'polypeptide(L)'
;IRRYRPRYNTVQRNVEQYVYVKVDVSNPWPRVVVAKDRSDDGATYFGPFRAASSARKAVELVNDVLPLRTCRRSFADKRSYGSPCLELSLHRCLGPCMGMADPEQYRESVNDVLAFFRGDESRLIARLHARLEETVETLDFERAARLRDRIRQVDTLAREQRGLAVATACPRALLVVPGVETGTRGIWYLLNGRRWAQLTVPDDIPLDILVERLSQVHRRAQLAAKRFRPDHHAVDEMAILARWLRRAPGHPAYLPVDDDSLATACRQAMQVDLTAPFGEGLVAPETDDTDGSEYDRTDDECTDIHVVREG
;
A
#
# COMPACT_ATOMS: atom_id res chain seq x y z
N ILE A 1 -3.83 -28.59 5.76
CA ILE A 1 -3.02 -29.27 6.81
C ILE A 1 -2.62 -28.23 7.88
N ARG A 2 -3.54 -27.89 8.80
CA ARG A 2 -3.30 -27.05 10.00
C ARG A 2 -3.55 -27.82 11.31
N ARG A 3 -3.91 -29.11 11.21
CA ARG A 3 -4.28 -29.98 12.34
C ARG A 3 -3.07 -30.49 13.13
N TYR A 4 -1.87 -30.44 12.55
CA TYR A 4 -0.63 -30.90 13.17
C TYR A 4 0.24 -29.68 13.47
N ARG A 5 0.12 -29.12 14.68
CA ARG A 5 1.10 -28.18 15.24
C ARG A 5 2.08 -28.99 16.11
N PRO A 6 3.17 -29.54 15.55
CA PRO A 6 4.13 -30.32 16.32
C PRO A 6 4.78 -29.46 17.42
N ARG A 7 4.96 -30.06 18.59
CA ARG A 7 5.35 -29.40 19.85
C ARG A 7 6.71 -28.66 19.79
N TYR A 8 7.56 -28.99 18.81
CA TYR A 8 8.96 -28.54 18.70
C TYR A 8 9.28 -27.60 17.53
N ASN A 9 8.30 -27.08 16.79
CA ASN A 9 8.61 -26.10 15.75
C ASN A 9 8.81 -24.71 16.39
N THR A 10 10.04 -24.42 16.85
CA THR A 10 10.46 -23.13 17.42
C THR A 10 11.04 -22.16 16.38
N VAL A 11 11.48 -22.67 15.21
CA VAL A 11 12.16 -21.87 14.17
C VAL A 11 11.16 -21.18 13.20
N GLN A 12 9.91 -21.65 13.12
CA GLN A 12 8.85 -21.03 12.29
C GLN A 12 7.65 -20.55 13.11
N ARG A 13 7.89 -19.92 14.26
CA ARG A 13 6.83 -19.34 15.11
C ARG A 13 6.57 -17.85 14.91
N ASN A 14 7.31 -17.18 14.03
CA ASN A 14 6.95 -15.82 13.62
C ASN A 14 5.89 -15.91 12.54
N VAL A 15 4.66 -16.18 12.95
CA VAL A 15 3.52 -15.66 12.19
C VAL A 15 3.56 -14.15 12.46
N GLU A 16 4.25 -13.41 11.60
CA GLU A 16 4.26 -11.95 11.67
C GLU A 16 2.80 -11.48 11.60
N GLN A 17 2.31 -10.94 12.72
CA GLN A 17 0.97 -10.37 12.75
C GLN A 17 1.05 -9.05 12.00
N TYR A 18 0.38 -8.99 10.84
CA TYR A 18 0.13 -7.73 10.13
C TYR A 18 -0.42 -6.71 11.12
N VAL A 19 0.10 -5.50 11.06
CA VAL A 19 -0.35 -4.41 11.91
C VAL A 19 -0.88 -3.27 11.03
N TYR A 20 -1.63 -2.41 11.67
CA TYR A 20 -2.23 -1.22 11.08
C TYR A 20 -1.68 0.00 11.78
N VAL A 21 -1.69 1.13 11.10
CA VAL A 21 -1.55 2.43 11.75
C VAL A 21 -2.94 2.96 12.02
N LYS A 22 -3.25 3.21 13.29
CA LYS A 22 -4.52 3.76 13.76
C LYS A 22 -4.32 5.25 14.09
N VAL A 23 -5.21 6.07 13.55
CA VAL A 23 -5.37 7.48 13.90
C VAL A 23 -6.78 7.67 14.44
N ASP A 24 -6.87 7.92 15.75
CA ASP A 24 -8.15 8.12 16.41
C ASP A 24 -8.61 9.58 16.27
N VAL A 25 -9.34 9.84 15.18
CA VAL A 25 -9.89 11.15 14.83
C VAL A 25 -11.09 11.55 15.71
N SER A 26 -11.66 10.62 16.47
CA SER A 26 -12.73 10.92 17.43
C SER A 26 -12.20 11.71 18.65
N ASN A 27 -10.89 11.59 18.91
CA ASN A 27 -10.23 12.33 19.97
C ASN A 27 -9.97 13.78 19.51
N PRO A 28 -10.18 14.81 20.36
CA PRO A 28 -9.85 16.20 20.01
C PRO A 28 -8.36 16.40 19.72
N TRP A 29 -7.50 15.55 20.29
CA TRP A 29 -6.07 15.52 20.02
C TRP A 29 -5.71 14.12 19.52
N PRO A 30 -5.90 13.80 18.23
CA PRO A 30 -5.57 12.49 17.69
C PRO A 30 -4.10 12.13 17.89
N ARG A 31 -3.82 10.84 18.10
CA ARG A 31 -2.46 10.30 18.09
C ARG A 31 -2.34 9.20 17.04
N VAL A 32 -1.13 9.00 16.55
CA VAL A 32 -0.80 7.96 15.58
C VAL A 32 -0.20 6.77 16.33
N VAL A 33 -0.81 5.59 16.22
CA VAL A 33 -0.33 4.39 16.91
C VAL A 33 -0.39 3.16 16.03
N VAL A 34 0.46 2.17 16.34
CA VAL A 34 0.36 0.85 15.73
C VAL A 34 -0.74 0.05 16.43
N ALA A 35 -1.68 -0.49 15.66
CA ALA A 35 -2.75 -1.37 16.10
C ALA A 35 -2.59 -2.76 15.47
N LYS A 36 -2.89 -3.82 16.22
CA LYS A 36 -2.82 -5.19 15.69
C LYS A 36 -4.01 -5.51 14.78
N ASP A 37 -5.17 -4.96 15.08
CA ASP A 37 -6.42 -5.21 14.37
C ASP A 37 -7.17 -3.92 14.11
N ARG A 38 -8.05 -3.95 13.10
CA ARG A 38 -9.04 -2.90 12.85
C ARG A 38 -10.25 -3.12 13.76
N SER A 39 -10.73 -2.06 14.39
CA SER A 39 -11.95 -2.07 15.19
C SER A 39 -12.94 -1.06 14.62
N ASP A 40 -14.24 -1.26 14.86
CA ASP A 40 -15.29 -0.34 14.44
C ASP A 40 -15.51 0.73 15.52
N ASP A 41 -14.46 1.52 15.78
CA ASP A 41 -14.40 2.50 16.87
C ASP A 41 -14.34 3.94 16.37
N GLY A 42 -14.65 4.17 15.09
CA GLY A 42 -14.61 5.48 14.45
C GLY A 42 -13.20 6.01 14.16
N ALA A 43 -12.14 5.24 14.47
CA ALA A 43 -10.79 5.61 14.11
C ALA A 43 -10.48 5.30 12.64
N THR A 44 -9.54 6.06 12.08
CA THR A 44 -9.02 5.78 10.73
C THR A 44 -7.87 4.79 10.83
N TYR A 45 -7.93 3.72 10.04
CA TYR A 45 -6.90 2.68 10.01
C TYR A 45 -6.25 2.63 8.64
N PHE A 46 -4.91 2.59 8.63
CA PHE A 46 -4.05 2.51 7.46
C PHE A 46 -3.23 1.22 7.48
N GLY A 47 -2.93 0.67 6.31
CA GLY A 47 -2.31 -0.63 6.16
C GLY A 47 -3.21 -1.62 5.41
N PRO A 48 -2.87 -2.92 5.36
CA PRO A 48 -2.01 -3.67 6.29
C PRO A 48 -0.49 -3.55 6.03
N PHE A 49 0.31 -3.48 7.10
CA PHE A 49 1.79 -3.47 7.03
C PHE A 49 2.37 -4.87 7.25
N ARG A 50 3.26 -5.32 6.34
CA ARG A 50 3.90 -6.66 6.35
C ARG A 50 4.54 -7.01 7.68
N ALA A 51 5.30 -6.07 8.23
CA ALA A 51 5.96 -6.24 9.50
C ALA A 51 5.56 -5.14 10.47
N ALA A 52 5.46 -5.51 11.75
CA ALA A 52 5.25 -4.54 12.82
C ALA A 52 6.40 -3.53 12.92
N SER A 53 7.60 -3.90 12.48
CA SER A 53 8.74 -2.98 12.37
C SER A 53 8.49 -1.88 11.33
N SER A 54 7.95 -2.20 10.15
CA SER A 54 7.64 -1.20 9.12
C SER A 54 6.57 -0.21 9.56
N ALA A 55 5.51 -0.67 10.22
CA ALA A 55 4.50 0.23 10.76
C ALA A 55 5.04 1.10 11.90
N ARG A 56 5.86 0.53 12.81
CA ARG A 56 6.51 1.31 13.86
C ARG A 56 7.40 2.40 13.29
N LYS A 57 8.23 2.08 12.29
CA LYS A 57 9.05 3.07 11.57
C LYS A 57 8.21 4.17 10.95
N ALA A 58 7.08 3.83 10.31
CA ALA A 58 6.18 4.81 9.73
C ALA A 58 5.56 5.74 10.79
N VAL A 59 5.15 5.18 11.94
CA VAL A 59 4.60 5.96 13.06
C VAL A 59 5.68 6.84 13.73
N GLU A 60 6.87 6.30 13.94
CA GLU A 60 8.02 7.04 14.49
C GLU A 60 8.39 8.22 13.59
N LEU A 61 8.50 7.97 12.28
CA LEU A 61 8.77 8.99 11.28
C LEU A 61 7.74 10.12 11.33
N VAL A 62 6.45 9.78 11.34
CA VAL A 62 5.37 10.77 11.41
C VAL A 62 5.46 11.62 12.67
N ASN A 63 5.64 10.98 13.83
CA ASN A 63 5.73 11.69 15.12
C ASN A 63 7.03 12.50 15.28
N ASP A 64 8.08 12.14 14.55
CA ASP A 64 9.35 12.87 14.54
C ASP A 64 9.29 14.16 13.72
N VAL A 65 8.38 14.22 12.74
CA VAL A 65 8.25 15.33 11.80
C VAL A 65 7.13 16.27 12.23
N LEU A 66 6.00 15.70 12.60
CA LEU A 66 4.79 16.42 12.99
C LEU A 66 4.68 16.41 14.52
N PRO A 67 4.50 17.56 15.17
CA PRO A 67 4.52 17.69 16.64
C PRO A 67 3.22 17.18 17.29
N LEU A 68 2.84 15.95 16.98
CA LEU A 68 1.67 15.27 17.52
C LEU A 68 2.01 14.63 18.86
N ARG A 69 0.99 14.44 19.70
CA ARG A 69 1.21 13.75 20.97
C ARG A 69 1.42 12.26 20.76
N THR A 70 2.35 11.70 21.51
CA THR A 70 2.55 10.24 21.64
C THR A 70 1.99 9.70 22.97
N CYS A 71 1.65 10.59 23.91
CA CYS A 71 1.24 10.23 25.25
C CYS A 71 -0.15 9.55 25.30
N ARG A 72 -0.35 8.73 26.35
CA ARG A 72 -1.60 7.98 26.55
C ARG A 72 -2.68 8.72 27.34
N ARG A 73 -2.47 10.00 27.67
CA ARG A 73 -3.42 10.80 28.46
C ARG A 73 -4.79 10.83 27.76
N SER A 74 -5.85 10.71 28.55
CA SER A 74 -7.21 11.02 28.09
C SER A 74 -7.32 12.54 27.92
N PHE A 75 -8.23 13.01 27.09
CA PHE A 75 -8.57 14.43 27.00
C PHE A 75 -10.08 14.67 27.13
N ALA A 76 -10.80 13.64 27.59
CA ALA A 76 -12.23 13.73 27.86
C ALA A 76 -12.53 14.59 29.10
N ASP A 77 -11.67 14.53 30.12
CA ASP A 77 -11.86 15.23 31.39
C ASP A 77 -10.68 16.16 31.73
N LYS A 78 -10.98 17.28 32.41
CA LYS A 78 -10.00 18.31 32.85
C LYS A 78 -8.88 17.75 33.75
N ARG A 79 -9.06 16.59 34.40
CA ARG A 79 -8.05 15.93 35.25
C ARG A 79 -6.81 15.44 34.48
N SER A 80 -6.90 15.38 33.16
CA SER A 80 -5.83 14.88 32.30
C SER A 80 -4.81 15.95 31.91
N TYR A 81 -5.16 17.22 32.17
CA TYR A 81 -4.26 18.36 32.06
C TYR A 81 -3.38 18.42 33.31
N GLY A 82 -2.08 18.67 33.12
CA GLY A 82 -1.10 18.56 34.19
C GLY A 82 0.33 18.72 33.68
N SER A 83 1.30 18.50 34.56
CA SER A 83 2.71 18.90 34.37
C SER A 83 3.31 18.58 32.99
N PRO A 84 4.20 19.47 32.49
CA PRO A 84 4.85 19.30 31.19
C PRO A 84 5.66 18.00 31.16
N CYS A 85 5.57 17.28 30.04
CA CYS A 85 6.32 16.06 29.82
C CYS A 85 7.59 16.32 29.01
N LEU A 86 8.51 15.35 29.02
CA LEU A 86 9.76 15.43 28.28
C LEU A 86 9.56 15.74 26.78
N GLU A 87 8.60 15.09 26.13
CA GLU A 87 8.31 15.33 24.70
C GLU A 87 7.94 16.79 24.41
N LEU A 88 7.27 17.47 25.35
CA LEU A 88 6.94 18.88 25.21
C LEU A 88 8.17 19.76 25.41
N SER A 89 9.00 19.45 26.43
CA SER A 89 10.28 20.13 26.65
C SER A 89 11.26 19.98 25.48
N LEU A 90 11.15 18.88 24.74
CA LEU A 90 11.92 18.62 23.51
C LEU A 90 11.24 19.16 22.24
N HIS A 91 10.14 19.92 22.37
CA HIS A 91 9.36 20.48 21.25
C HIS A 91 8.85 19.44 20.23
N ARG A 92 8.65 18.19 20.66
CA ARG A 92 8.11 17.10 19.83
C ARG A 92 6.58 17.02 19.87
N CYS A 93 5.93 17.84 20.68
CA CYS A 93 4.49 17.88 20.85
C CYS A 93 4.03 19.33 21.08
N LEU A 94 2.90 19.73 20.51
CA LEU A 94 2.30 21.07 20.71
C LEU A 94 1.77 21.32 22.13
N GLY A 95 1.79 20.31 23.00
CA GLY A 95 1.44 20.47 24.41
C GLY A 95 -0.05 20.69 24.69
N PRO A 96 -0.98 19.89 24.12
CA PRO A 96 -2.41 20.02 24.42
C PRO A 96 -2.70 19.79 25.90
N CYS A 97 -1.89 19.01 26.62
CA CYS A 97 -2.03 18.78 28.06
C CYS A 97 -1.75 19.99 28.94
N MET A 98 -1.11 21.02 28.40
CA MET A 98 -0.88 22.31 29.05
C MET A 98 -1.81 23.41 28.50
N GLY A 99 -2.71 23.07 27.57
CA GLY A 99 -3.56 24.05 26.89
C GLY A 99 -2.80 24.99 25.94
N MET A 100 -1.56 24.64 25.56
CA MET A 100 -0.71 25.48 24.69
C MET A 100 -0.90 25.20 23.20
N ALA A 101 -1.46 24.03 22.87
CA ALA A 101 -1.68 23.64 21.48
C ALA A 101 -2.87 24.41 20.90
N ASP A 102 -2.67 25.02 19.73
CA ASP A 102 -3.77 25.51 18.91
C ASP A 102 -4.52 24.32 18.27
N PRO A 103 -5.84 24.18 18.49
CA PRO A 103 -6.64 23.12 17.89
C PRO A 103 -6.60 23.11 16.36
N GLU A 104 -6.50 24.26 15.70
CA GLU A 104 -6.49 24.35 14.24
C GLU A 104 -5.16 23.82 13.67
N GLN A 105 -4.04 24.36 14.14
CA GLN A 105 -2.70 23.86 13.79
C GLN A 105 -2.51 22.36 14.05
N TYR A 106 -3.07 21.85 15.15
CA TYR A 106 -3.00 20.43 15.47
C TYR A 106 -3.79 19.59 14.46
N ARG A 107 -5.00 20.04 14.08
CA ARG A 107 -5.82 19.34 13.06
C ARG A 107 -5.15 19.35 11.70
N GLU A 108 -4.50 20.43 11.30
CA GLU A 108 -3.71 20.46 10.06
C GLU A 108 -2.61 19.42 10.08
N SER A 109 -1.87 19.32 11.20
CA SER A 109 -0.84 18.30 11.38
C SER A 109 -1.41 16.89 11.31
N VAL A 110 -2.61 16.66 11.85
CA VAL A 110 -3.31 15.37 11.71
C VAL A 110 -3.73 15.12 10.27
N ASN A 111 -4.23 16.12 9.56
CA ASN A 111 -4.61 15.99 8.14
C ASN A 111 -3.41 15.64 7.26
N ASP A 112 -2.23 16.20 7.53
CA ASP A 112 -0.97 15.81 6.86
C ASP A 112 -0.66 14.33 7.07
N VAL A 113 -0.87 13.80 8.28
CA VAL A 113 -0.73 12.36 8.56
C VAL A 113 -1.72 11.53 7.76
N LEU A 114 -2.99 11.95 7.74
CA LEU A 114 -4.04 11.25 7.02
C LEU A 114 -3.74 11.25 5.51
N ALA A 115 -3.26 12.37 4.96
CA ALA A 115 -2.86 12.48 3.56
C ALA A 115 -1.67 11.55 3.23
N PHE A 116 -0.63 11.58 4.06
CA PHE A 116 0.53 10.71 3.90
C PHE A 116 0.14 9.23 3.82
N PHE A 117 -0.68 8.76 4.77
CA PHE A 117 -1.11 7.36 4.76
C PHE A 117 -2.19 7.02 3.71
N ARG A 118 -2.80 8.03 3.06
CA ARG A 118 -3.67 7.83 1.88
C ARG A 118 -2.89 7.74 0.57
N GLY A 119 -1.57 7.95 0.59
CA GLY A 119 -0.72 7.93 -0.60
C GLY A 119 -0.52 9.30 -1.25
N ASP A 120 -0.77 10.39 -0.51
CA ASP A 120 -0.28 11.72 -0.86
C ASP A 120 0.93 12.05 0.02
N GLU A 121 2.05 11.39 -0.26
CA GLU A 121 3.32 11.64 0.42
C GLU A 121 4.01 12.93 -0.05
N SER A 122 3.61 13.47 -1.20
CA SER A 122 4.26 14.61 -1.86
C SER A 122 4.34 15.82 -0.93
N ARG A 123 3.22 16.10 -0.26
CA ARG A 123 3.07 17.18 0.72
C ARG A 123 3.99 17.02 1.93
N LEU A 124 4.07 15.80 2.49
CA LEU A 124 4.94 15.53 3.64
C LEU A 124 6.43 15.62 3.26
N ILE A 125 6.79 15.09 2.09
CA ILE A 125 8.16 15.13 1.57
C ILE A 125 8.56 16.60 1.31
N ALA A 126 7.73 17.40 0.66
CA ALA A 126 8.00 18.82 0.44
C ALA A 126 8.25 19.58 1.75
N ARG A 127 7.41 19.34 2.77
CA ARG A 127 7.56 19.94 4.10
C ARG A 127 8.86 19.52 4.79
N LEU A 128 9.27 18.26 4.62
CA LEU A 128 10.54 17.75 5.13
C LEU A 128 11.75 18.40 4.44
N HIS A 129 11.68 18.59 3.13
CA HIS A 129 12.72 19.28 2.36
C HIS A 129 12.86 20.74 2.80
N ALA A 130 11.76 21.48 2.95
CA ALA A 130 11.79 22.86 3.45
C ALA A 130 12.46 22.96 4.84
N ARG A 131 12.18 21.99 5.73
CA ARG A 131 12.81 21.95 7.06
C ARG A 131 14.28 21.55 7.00
N LEU A 132 14.68 20.75 6.01
CA LEU A 132 16.09 20.43 5.78
C LEU A 132 16.85 21.68 5.33
N GLU A 133 16.29 22.45 4.39
CA GLU A 133 16.87 23.72 3.92
C GLU A 133 17.08 24.70 5.09
N GLU A 134 16.07 24.90 5.93
CA GLU A 134 16.18 25.73 7.15
C GLU A 134 17.33 25.27 8.08
N THR A 135 17.51 23.96 8.24
CA THR A 135 18.60 23.42 9.09
C THR A 135 19.99 23.58 8.46
N VAL A 136 20.07 23.58 7.13
CA VAL A 136 21.31 23.82 6.39
C VAL A 136 21.69 25.30 6.48
N GLU A 137 20.72 26.21 6.33
CA GLU A 137 20.92 27.65 6.52
C GLU A 137 21.40 28.01 7.92
N THR A 138 20.92 27.28 8.94
CA THR A 138 21.33 27.46 10.34
C THR A 138 22.60 26.69 10.73
N LEU A 139 23.28 26.05 9.76
CA LEU A 139 24.52 25.28 9.93
C LEU A 139 24.41 24.12 10.95
N ASP A 140 23.20 23.60 11.20
CA ASP A 140 22.95 22.44 12.08
C ASP A 140 23.07 21.13 11.28
N PHE A 141 24.32 20.75 10.97
CA PHE A 141 24.62 19.58 10.15
C PHE A 141 24.15 18.25 10.76
N GLU A 142 24.10 18.15 12.08
CA GLU A 142 23.66 16.93 12.76
C GLU A 142 22.14 16.74 12.59
N ARG A 143 21.37 17.83 12.74
CA ARG A 143 19.93 17.80 12.48
C ARG A 143 19.60 17.64 11.00
N ALA A 144 20.38 18.25 10.11
CA ALA A 144 20.24 18.07 8.67
C ALA A 144 20.48 16.61 8.24
N ALA A 145 21.51 15.95 8.79
CA ALA A 145 21.79 14.53 8.53
C ALA A 145 20.60 13.64 8.96
N ARG A 146 20.06 13.87 10.16
CA ARG A 146 18.86 13.16 10.65
C ARG A 146 17.65 13.38 9.75
N LEU A 147 17.40 14.60 9.28
CA LEU A 147 16.29 14.92 8.38
C LEU A 147 16.46 14.25 7.02
N ARG A 148 17.67 14.24 6.44
CA ARG A 148 17.97 13.55 5.18
C ARG A 148 17.71 12.05 5.29
N ASP A 149 18.16 11.41 6.36
CA ASP A 149 17.95 9.97 6.56
C ASP A 149 16.46 9.65 6.75
N ARG A 150 15.71 10.53 7.42
CA ARG A 150 14.24 10.44 7.51
C ARG A 150 13.57 10.57 6.16
N ILE A 151 13.95 11.54 5.32
CA ILE A 151 13.42 11.69 3.95
C ILE A 151 13.60 10.41 3.14
N ARG A 152 14.79 9.79 3.18
CA ARG A 152 15.06 8.52 2.49
C ARG A 152 14.17 7.38 3.00
N GLN A 153 13.91 7.33 4.30
CA GLN A 153 13.01 6.34 4.89
C GLN A 153 11.56 6.57 4.48
N VAL A 154 11.11 7.83 4.40
CA VAL A 154 9.77 8.21 3.90
C VAL A 154 9.60 7.71 2.48
N ASP A 155 10.55 8.01 1.60
CA ASP A 155 10.49 7.63 0.19
C ASP A 155 10.47 6.10 0.01
N THR A 156 11.28 5.39 0.79
CA THR A 156 11.27 3.91 0.80
C THR A 156 9.91 3.35 1.22
N LEU A 157 9.34 3.85 2.32
CA LEU A 157 8.03 3.42 2.82
C LEU A 157 6.90 3.78 1.85
N ALA A 158 6.94 4.98 1.26
CA ALA A 158 5.96 5.43 0.27
C ALA A 158 5.97 4.55 -0.98
N ARG A 159 7.16 4.21 -1.49
CA ARG A 159 7.33 3.25 -2.60
C ARG A 159 6.78 1.87 -2.28
N GLU A 160 6.94 1.39 -1.04
CA GLU A 160 6.36 0.12 -0.60
C GLU A 160 4.83 0.15 -0.55
N GLN A 161 4.24 1.28 -0.11
CA GLN A 161 2.78 1.47 -0.03
C GLN A 161 2.13 1.60 -1.42
N ARG A 162 2.75 2.33 -2.36
CA ARG A 162 2.27 2.47 -3.75
C ARG A 162 2.05 1.12 -4.45
N GLY A 163 2.79 0.09 -4.07
CA GLY A 163 2.61 -1.25 -4.61
C GLY A 163 1.22 -1.84 -4.39
N LEU A 164 0.62 -1.66 -3.21
CA LEU A 164 -0.71 -2.22 -2.93
C LEU A 164 -1.84 -1.50 -3.67
N ALA A 165 -1.68 -0.21 -3.98
CA ALA A 165 -2.68 0.58 -4.70
C ALA A 165 -2.87 0.09 -6.16
N VAL A 166 -1.78 -0.26 -6.85
CA VAL A 166 -1.83 -0.79 -8.23
C VAL A 166 -2.57 -2.12 -8.30
N ALA A 167 -2.37 -3.01 -7.31
CA ALA A 167 -3.05 -4.30 -7.25
C ALA A 167 -4.54 -4.20 -6.84
N THR A 168 -4.97 -3.04 -6.34
CA THR A 168 -6.36 -2.78 -5.92
C THR A 168 -7.12 -1.87 -6.88
N ALA A 169 -6.44 -1.20 -7.82
CA ALA A 169 -7.05 -0.40 -8.88
C ALA A 169 -7.98 -1.24 -9.78
N CYS A 170 -7.61 -2.49 -10.04
CA CYS A 170 -8.47 -3.49 -10.67
C CYS A 170 -8.93 -4.47 -9.58
N PRO A 171 -10.17 -4.33 -9.05
CA PRO A 171 -10.65 -5.21 -7.99
C PRO A 171 -10.78 -6.66 -8.47
N ARG A 172 -10.84 -6.92 -9.77
CA ARG A 172 -10.91 -8.26 -10.36
C ARG A 172 -10.04 -8.35 -11.61
N ALA A 173 -9.31 -9.45 -11.73
CA ALA A 173 -8.49 -9.74 -12.91
C ALA A 173 -8.30 -11.25 -13.08
N LEU A 174 -7.97 -11.68 -14.30
CA LEU A 174 -7.40 -12.99 -14.56
C LEU A 174 -5.89 -12.86 -14.70
N LEU A 175 -5.15 -13.77 -14.10
CA LEU A 175 -3.73 -13.97 -14.37
C LEU A 175 -3.56 -15.35 -14.99
N VAL A 176 -3.08 -15.39 -16.23
CA VAL A 176 -2.78 -16.64 -16.93
C VAL A 176 -1.33 -17.03 -16.64
N VAL A 177 -1.11 -18.29 -16.30
CA VAL A 177 0.22 -18.86 -16.03
C VAL A 177 0.33 -20.22 -16.71
N PRO A 178 1.54 -20.69 -17.06
CA PRO A 178 1.72 -22.04 -17.57
C PRO A 178 1.27 -23.08 -16.55
N GLY A 179 0.61 -24.14 -17.02
CA GLY A 179 0.24 -25.28 -16.21
C GLY A 179 1.43 -26.16 -15.84
N VAL A 180 1.24 -27.04 -14.86
CA VAL A 180 2.28 -28.00 -14.44
C VAL A 180 2.44 -29.11 -15.48
N GLU A 181 1.35 -29.47 -16.15
CA GLU A 181 1.31 -30.48 -17.19
C GLU A 181 1.39 -29.81 -18.57
N THR A 182 2.12 -30.44 -19.48
CA THR A 182 2.27 -29.97 -20.87
C THR A 182 0.90 -29.87 -21.55
N GLY A 183 0.66 -28.77 -22.26
CA GLY A 183 -0.63 -28.52 -22.94
C GLY A 183 -1.74 -28.03 -22.00
N THR A 184 -1.39 -27.59 -20.79
CA THR A 184 -2.34 -26.98 -19.85
C THR A 184 -1.92 -25.58 -19.44
N ARG A 185 -2.91 -24.73 -19.14
CA ARG A 185 -2.73 -23.40 -18.57
C ARG A 185 -3.45 -23.25 -17.24
N GLY A 186 -2.81 -22.55 -16.32
CA GLY A 186 -3.42 -22.09 -15.08
C GLY A 186 -4.06 -20.72 -15.29
N ILE A 187 -5.34 -20.59 -14.99
CA ILE A 187 -6.06 -19.32 -14.95
C ILE A 187 -6.36 -18.99 -13.48
N TRP A 188 -5.69 -17.97 -12.96
CA TRP A 188 -5.91 -17.49 -11.60
C TRP A 188 -6.91 -16.35 -11.64
N TYR A 189 -8.02 -16.51 -10.92
CA TYR A 189 -8.97 -15.43 -10.70
C TYR A 189 -8.50 -14.61 -9.50
N LEU A 190 -8.18 -13.34 -9.73
CA LEU A 190 -7.71 -12.41 -8.72
C LEU A 190 -8.89 -11.56 -8.22
N LEU A 191 -9.01 -11.39 -6.89
CA LEU A 191 -9.94 -10.49 -6.24
C LEU A 191 -9.16 -9.58 -5.28
N ASN A 192 -9.19 -8.27 -5.53
CA ASN A 192 -8.41 -7.25 -4.85
C ASN A 192 -6.91 -7.62 -4.77
N GLY A 193 -6.35 -8.13 -5.88
CA GLY A 193 -4.96 -8.56 -5.98
C GLY A 193 -4.61 -9.89 -5.30
N ARG A 194 -5.55 -10.57 -4.62
CA ARG A 194 -5.35 -11.91 -4.07
C ARG A 194 -5.86 -12.98 -5.04
N ARG A 195 -5.23 -14.16 -5.07
CA ARG A 195 -5.78 -15.33 -5.77
C ARG A 195 -7.02 -15.84 -5.04
N TRP A 196 -8.17 -15.65 -5.67
CA TRP A 196 -9.48 -16.11 -5.19
C TRP A 196 -9.75 -17.56 -5.61
N ALA A 197 -9.44 -17.87 -6.86
CA ALA A 197 -9.58 -19.21 -7.41
C ALA A 197 -8.46 -19.48 -8.42
N GLN A 198 -8.25 -20.76 -8.68
CA GLN A 198 -7.38 -21.23 -9.75
C GLN A 198 -8.12 -22.31 -10.51
N LEU A 199 -8.09 -22.22 -11.83
CA LEU A 199 -8.50 -23.29 -12.72
C LEU A 199 -7.26 -23.72 -13.50
N THR A 200 -7.07 -25.02 -13.64
CA THR A 200 -6.15 -25.57 -14.64
C THR A 200 -7.00 -26.10 -15.76
N VAL A 201 -6.75 -25.61 -16.98
CA VAL A 201 -7.53 -25.98 -18.17
C VAL A 201 -6.59 -26.42 -19.29
N PRO A 202 -7.01 -27.36 -20.16
CA PRO A 202 -6.30 -27.65 -21.40
C PRO A 202 -6.18 -26.41 -22.28
N ASP A 203 -5.11 -26.33 -23.09
CA ASP A 203 -4.90 -25.24 -24.04
C ASP A 203 -5.94 -25.21 -25.17
N ASP A 204 -6.62 -26.32 -25.42
CA ASP A 204 -7.67 -26.49 -26.44
C ASP A 204 -9.09 -26.43 -25.86
N ILE A 205 -9.26 -25.98 -24.61
CA ILE A 205 -10.58 -25.90 -23.98
C ILE A 205 -11.54 -25.00 -24.80
N PRO A 206 -12.77 -25.46 -25.09
CA PRO A 206 -13.79 -24.61 -25.70
C PRO A 206 -14.12 -23.36 -24.86
N LEU A 207 -14.27 -22.21 -25.54
CA LEU A 207 -14.45 -20.91 -24.88
C LEU A 207 -15.74 -20.84 -24.06
N ASP A 208 -16.82 -21.45 -24.55
CA ASP A 208 -18.12 -21.53 -23.87
C ASP A 208 -18.00 -22.27 -22.52
N ILE A 209 -17.30 -23.41 -22.50
CA ILE A 209 -17.05 -24.18 -21.28
C ILE A 209 -16.20 -23.38 -20.29
N LEU A 210 -15.17 -22.68 -20.78
CA LEU A 210 -14.32 -21.84 -19.93
C LEU A 210 -15.12 -20.69 -19.31
N VAL A 211 -15.91 -19.99 -20.11
CA VAL A 211 -16.76 -18.88 -19.65
C VAL A 211 -17.78 -19.38 -18.63
N GLU A 212 -18.42 -20.53 -18.84
CA GLU A 212 -19.36 -21.11 -17.89
C GLU A 212 -18.67 -21.37 -16.53
N ARG A 213 -17.51 -22.02 -16.53
CA ARG A 213 -16.75 -22.31 -15.30
C ARG A 213 -16.34 -21.05 -14.57
N LEU A 214 -15.82 -20.05 -15.28
CA LEU A 214 -15.39 -18.79 -14.68
C LEU A 214 -16.56 -17.90 -14.24
N SER A 215 -17.73 -18.01 -14.88
CA SER A 215 -18.93 -17.24 -14.50
C SER A 215 -19.38 -17.56 -13.07
N GLN A 216 -19.29 -18.83 -12.67
CA GLN A 216 -19.62 -19.28 -11.31
C GLN A 216 -18.65 -18.70 -10.28
N VAL A 217 -17.36 -18.66 -10.61
CA VAL A 217 -16.32 -18.05 -9.77
C VAL A 217 -16.53 -16.54 -9.66
N HIS A 218 -16.78 -15.89 -10.80
CA HIS A 218 -17.00 -14.45 -10.91
C HIS A 218 -18.19 -14.00 -10.05
N ARG A 219 -19.34 -14.69 -10.16
CA ARG A 219 -20.53 -14.39 -9.34
C ARG A 219 -20.26 -14.53 -7.84
N ARG A 220 -19.53 -15.57 -7.42
CA ARG A 220 -19.13 -15.78 -6.02
C ARG A 220 -18.17 -14.67 -5.54
N ALA A 221 -17.25 -14.24 -6.41
CA ALA A 221 -16.31 -13.17 -6.11
C ALA A 221 -17.02 -11.82 -5.94
N GLN A 222 -17.99 -11.48 -6.79
CA GLN A 222 -18.81 -10.25 -6.66
C GLN A 222 -19.52 -10.17 -5.30
N LEU A 223 -20.10 -11.27 -4.84
CA LEU A 223 -20.75 -11.34 -3.52
C LEU A 223 -19.76 -11.20 -2.36
N ALA A 224 -18.56 -11.78 -2.51
CA ALA A 224 -17.51 -11.75 -1.50
C ALA A 224 -16.77 -10.39 -1.42
N ALA A 225 -16.68 -9.65 -2.53
CA ALA A 225 -15.94 -8.40 -2.65
C ALA A 225 -16.33 -7.38 -1.57
N LYS A 226 -17.64 -7.24 -1.28
CA LYS A 226 -18.18 -6.31 -0.28
C LYS A 226 -17.75 -6.61 1.16
N ARG A 227 -17.37 -7.87 1.45
CA ARG A 227 -16.96 -8.33 2.78
C ARG A 227 -15.48 -8.68 2.84
N PHE A 228 -14.71 -8.33 1.81
CA PHE A 228 -13.31 -8.71 1.73
C PHE A 228 -12.51 -8.05 2.87
N ARG A 229 -11.88 -8.90 3.67
CA ARG A 229 -10.89 -8.54 4.68
C ARG A 229 -9.63 -9.34 4.34
N PRO A 230 -8.55 -8.70 3.85
CA PRO A 230 -7.34 -9.43 3.48
C PRO A 230 -6.75 -10.12 4.71
N ASP A 231 -6.44 -11.41 4.57
CA ASP A 231 -5.66 -12.18 5.54
C ASP A 231 -4.16 -12.15 5.19
N HIS A 232 -3.29 -12.71 6.03
CA HIS A 232 -1.83 -12.67 5.82
C HIS A 232 -1.40 -13.20 4.44
N HIS A 233 -1.98 -14.31 4.01
CA HIS A 233 -1.63 -14.94 2.74
C HIS A 233 -2.09 -14.07 1.56
N ALA A 234 -3.26 -13.43 1.70
CA ALA A 234 -3.77 -12.50 0.72
C ALA A 234 -2.78 -11.35 0.47
N VAL A 235 -2.23 -10.76 1.52
CA VAL A 235 -1.36 -9.57 1.39
C VAL A 235 0.01 -9.92 0.80
N ASP A 236 0.57 -11.09 1.11
CA ASP A 236 1.81 -11.56 0.48
C ASP A 236 1.59 -11.85 -1.02
N GLU A 237 0.49 -12.50 -1.38
CA GLU A 237 0.12 -12.70 -2.79
C GLU A 237 -0.07 -11.35 -3.50
N MET A 238 -0.82 -10.42 -2.90
CA MET A 238 -1.03 -9.06 -3.43
C MET A 238 0.29 -8.31 -3.59
N ALA A 239 1.21 -8.47 -2.66
CA ALA A 239 2.53 -7.86 -2.67
C ALA A 239 3.44 -8.38 -3.79
N ILE A 240 3.45 -9.69 -3.97
CA ILE A 240 4.19 -10.37 -5.05
C ILE A 240 3.63 -9.91 -6.39
N LEU A 241 2.31 -9.96 -6.55
CA LEU A 241 1.62 -9.50 -7.75
C LEU A 241 1.92 -8.03 -8.05
N ALA A 242 1.79 -7.16 -7.05
CA ALA A 242 2.10 -5.74 -7.18
C ALA A 242 3.54 -5.49 -7.64
N ARG A 243 4.51 -6.22 -7.08
CA ARG A 243 5.92 -6.10 -7.46
C ARG A 243 6.14 -6.54 -8.90
N TRP A 244 5.48 -7.62 -9.32
CA TRP A 244 5.54 -8.11 -10.69
C TRP A 244 4.90 -7.13 -11.67
N LEU A 245 3.69 -6.63 -11.40
CA LEU A 245 2.99 -5.64 -12.24
C LEU A 245 3.79 -4.34 -12.42
N ARG A 246 4.55 -3.91 -11.41
CA ARG A 246 5.44 -2.74 -11.55
C ARG A 246 6.61 -2.98 -12.50
N ARG A 247 7.08 -4.22 -12.63
CA ARG A 247 8.17 -4.58 -13.55
C ARG A 247 7.68 -4.86 -14.96
N ALA A 248 6.43 -5.31 -15.09
CA ALA A 248 5.80 -5.66 -16.36
C ALA A 248 4.41 -5.00 -16.48
N PRO A 249 4.33 -3.67 -16.59
CA PRO A 249 3.06 -2.98 -16.78
C PRO A 249 2.41 -3.44 -18.09
N GLY A 250 1.10 -3.72 -18.06
CA GLY A 250 0.36 -4.15 -19.26
C GLY A 250 0.72 -5.53 -19.79
N HIS A 251 1.36 -6.39 -18.99
CA HIS A 251 1.72 -7.75 -19.41
C HIS A 251 0.48 -8.52 -19.94
N PRO A 252 0.55 -9.16 -21.12
CA PRO A 252 -0.62 -9.76 -21.80
C PRO A 252 -1.30 -10.86 -20.97
N ALA A 253 -0.57 -11.49 -20.04
CA ALA A 253 -1.10 -12.48 -19.11
C ALA A 253 -1.98 -11.91 -17.97
N TYR A 254 -1.97 -10.59 -17.74
CA TYR A 254 -2.80 -9.92 -16.73
C TYR A 254 -3.98 -9.22 -17.39
N LEU A 255 -5.19 -9.72 -17.13
CA LEU A 255 -6.41 -9.32 -17.82
C LEU A 255 -7.43 -8.77 -16.81
N PRO A 256 -7.60 -7.45 -16.68
CA PRO A 256 -8.64 -6.86 -15.84
C PRO A 256 -10.04 -7.36 -16.24
N VAL A 257 -10.91 -7.57 -15.25
CA VAL A 257 -12.28 -8.06 -15.48
C VAL A 257 -13.30 -7.16 -14.79
N ASP A 258 -14.21 -6.62 -15.59
CA ASP A 258 -15.39 -5.88 -15.16
C ASP A 258 -16.64 -6.78 -15.22
N ASP A 259 -17.80 -6.24 -14.83
CA ASP A 259 -19.05 -7.01 -14.73
C ASP A 259 -19.48 -7.62 -16.09
N ASP A 260 -19.25 -6.91 -17.19
CA ASP A 260 -19.67 -7.34 -18.53
C ASP A 260 -18.53 -7.91 -19.40
N SER A 261 -17.27 -7.81 -18.95
CA SER A 261 -16.09 -8.13 -19.78
C SER A 261 -15.53 -9.54 -19.59
N LEU A 262 -16.16 -10.40 -18.77
CA LEU A 262 -15.65 -11.75 -18.47
C LEU A 262 -15.42 -12.60 -19.72
N ALA A 263 -16.35 -12.60 -20.68
CA ALA A 263 -16.22 -13.40 -21.90
C ALA A 263 -15.04 -12.93 -22.77
N THR A 264 -14.81 -11.61 -22.84
CA THR A 264 -13.68 -11.02 -23.54
C THR A 264 -12.36 -11.38 -22.87
N ALA A 265 -12.30 -11.29 -21.53
CA ALA A 265 -11.12 -11.70 -20.77
C ALA A 265 -10.81 -13.20 -20.91
N CYS A 266 -11.83 -14.06 -20.99
CA CYS A 266 -11.63 -15.50 -21.27
C CYS A 266 -11.05 -15.74 -22.67
N ARG A 267 -11.53 -15.01 -23.68
CA ARG A 267 -11.00 -15.10 -25.05
C ARG A 267 -9.53 -14.66 -25.10
N GLN A 268 -9.21 -13.53 -24.46
CA GLN A 268 -7.83 -13.05 -24.36
C GLN A 268 -6.96 -14.03 -23.58
N ALA A 269 -7.47 -14.64 -22.50
CA ALA A 269 -6.74 -15.64 -21.72
C ALA A 269 -6.33 -16.86 -22.55
N MET A 270 -7.12 -17.22 -23.56
CA MET A 270 -6.79 -18.30 -24.50
C MET A 270 -5.72 -17.89 -25.52
N GLN A 271 -5.55 -16.59 -25.78
CA GLN A 271 -4.59 -16.03 -26.73
C GLN A 271 -3.24 -15.68 -26.09
N VAL A 272 -3.12 -15.72 -24.77
CA VAL A 272 -1.85 -15.46 -24.07
C VAL A 272 -0.81 -16.48 -24.49
N ASP A 273 0.32 -15.99 -25.00
CA ASP A 273 1.50 -16.80 -25.23
C ASP A 273 2.19 -17.12 -23.90
N LEU A 274 2.25 -18.41 -23.56
CA LEU A 274 2.82 -18.92 -22.32
C LEU A 274 4.27 -19.40 -22.49
N THR A 275 4.82 -19.29 -23.71
CA THR A 275 6.24 -19.60 -23.99
C THR A 275 7.17 -18.45 -23.63
N ALA A 276 6.64 -17.23 -23.51
CA ALA A 276 7.37 -16.06 -23.03
C ALA A 276 7.67 -16.18 -21.52
N PRO A 277 8.92 -15.96 -21.08
CA PRO A 277 9.28 -16.05 -19.67
C PRO A 277 8.60 -14.96 -18.84
N PHE A 278 7.94 -15.37 -17.75
CA PHE A 278 7.34 -14.45 -16.77
C PHE A 278 8.44 -13.66 -16.06
N GLY A 279 8.64 -12.39 -16.46
CA GLY A 279 9.54 -11.47 -15.77
C GLY A 279 10.69 -10.90 -16.60
N GLU A 280 10.84 -11.28 -17.86
CA GLU A 280 11.59 -10.48 -18.83
C GLU A 280 10.62 -9.46 -19.41
N GLY A 281 10.94 -8.17 -19.26
CA GLY A 281 10.10 -7.13 -19.84
C GLY A 281 9.96 -7.36 -21.34
N LEU A 282 8.81 -6.96 -21.91
CA LEU A 282 8.81 -6.53 -23.31
C LEU A 282 9.90 -5.46 -23.39
N VAL A 283 11.02 -5.79 -24.02
CA VAL A 283 12.17 -4.89 -24.19
C VAL A 283 11.64 -3.66 -24.93
N ALA A 284 11.40 -2.57 -24.19
CA ALA A 284 11.46 -1.25 -24.79
C ALA A 284 12.95 -1.05 -25.16
N PRO A 285 13.26 -0.57 -26.37
CA PRO A 285 14.65 -0.42 -26.80
C PRO A 285 15.37 0.48 -25.80
N GLU A 286 16.55 0.01 -25.36
CA GLU A 286 17.46 0.75 -24.49
C GLU A 286 17.75 2.11 -25.14
N THR A 287 17.19 3.18 -24.61
CA THR A 287 17.77 4.51 -24.78
C THR A 287 18.89 4.63 -23.78
N ASP A 288 20.10 4.54 -24.33
CA ASP A 288 21.38 4.84 -23.71
C ASP A 288 21.35 6.28 -23.17
N ASP A 289 21.19 6.45 -21.85
CA ASP A 289 21.42 7.73 -21.18
C ASP A 289 22.59 7.56 -20.21
N THR A 290 23.77 7.70 -20.79
CA THR A 290 24.96 8.11 -20.08
C THR A 290 24.87 9.61 -19.76
N ASP A 291 25.06 9.91 -18.48
CA ASP A 291 25.60 11.15 -17.92
C ASP A 291 24.67 12.38 -17.76
N GLY A 292 24.97 13.18 -16.73
CA GLY A 292 24.56 14.58 -16.66
C GLY A 292 23.57 14.97 -15.56
N SER A 293 24.12 15.44 -14.44
CA SER A 293 23.44 16.36 -13.51
C SER A 293 22.94 17.63 -14.21
N GLU A 294 21.70 18.07 -13.97
CA GLU A 294 21.39 19.50 -13.75
C GLU A 294 19.97 19.71 -13.21
N TYR A 295 19.87 20.63 -12.26
CA TYR A 295 18.64 21.27 -11.81
C TYR A 295 18.04 22.09 -12.95
N ASP A 296 16.74 21.95 -13.27
CA ASP A 296 15.85 23.11 -13.35
C ASP A 296 14.35 22.72 -13.28
N ARG A 297 13.57 23.65 -12.74
CA ARG A 297 12.11 23.71 -12.71
C ARG A 297 11.57 24.01 -14.10
N THR A 298 10.39 23.47 -14.45
CA THR A 298 9.13 24.22 -14.70
C THR A 298 8.03 23.27 -15.20
N ASP A 299 6.87 23.41 -14.55
CA ASP A 299 5.50 23.44 -15.07
C ASP A 299 4.84 22.23 -15.76
N ASP A 300 3.63 21.95 -15.24
CA ASP A 300 2.38 21.55 -15.90
C ASP A 300 2.46 20.79 -17.23
N GLU A 301 1.98 19.55 -17.23
CA GLU A 301 0.70 19.24 -17.88
C GLU A 301 0.23 17.82 -17.56
N CYS A 302 -1.02 17.77 -17.11
CA CYS A 302 -1.85 16.58 -16.99
C CYS A 302 -2.51 16.29 -18.36
N THR A 303 -3.09 15.09 -18.52
CA THR A 303 -3.86 14.57 -19.70
C THR A 303 -2.95 14.11 -20.87
N ASP A 304 -3.08 12.92 -21.48
CA ASP A 304 -4.26 12.19 -21.92
C ASP A 304 -4.05 10.66 -21.94
N ILE A 305 -5.03 9.90 -21.42
CA ILE A 305 -5.22 8.48 -21.77
C ILE A 305 -6.35 8.43 -22.79
N HIS A 306 -6.01 8.09 -24.03
CA HIS A 306 -6.95 7.90 -25.13
C HIS A 306 -7.93 6.76 -24.82
N VAL A 307 -9.20 7.10 -24.67
CA VAL A 307 -10.33 6.17 -24.76
C VAL A 307 -10.73 6.07 -26.22
N VAL A 308 -10.41 4.93 -26.86
CA VAL A 308 -10.97 4.57 -28.16
C VAL A 308 -12.42 4.15 -27.95
N ARG A 309 -13.36 4.97 -28.46
CA ARG A 309 -14.75 4.59 -28.71
C ARG A 309 -14.86 4.24 -30.20
N GLU A 310 -15.24 3.00 -30.51
CA GLU A 310 -15.76 2.66 -31.83
C GLU A 310 -17.29 2.61 -31.78
N GLY A 311 -17.91 3.18 -32.81
CA GLY A 311 -19.33 3.08 -33.11
C GLY A 311 -19.62 1.97 -34.12
#